data_AF-A0A8C0HGQ7-F1
#
_entry.id   AF-A0A8C0HGQ7-F1
#
_cell.length_a   1.000
_cell.length_b   1.000
_cell.length_c   1.000
_cell.angle_alpha   90.00
_cell.angle_beta   90.00
_cell.angle_gamma   90.00
#
_symmetry.space_group_name_H-M   'P 1'
#
loop_
_entity.id
_entity.type
_entity.pdbx_description
1 polymer ?
#
loop_
_entity_poly.entity_id
_entity_poly.type
_entity_poly.pdbx_seq_one_letter_code
_entity_poly.pdbx_strand_id
1 'polypeptide(L)'
;LHTKHQKTQPAVEKYRQRQTKGNTMILSSVIRSMKKEGEWKVLIMDHPSMRIRSSCCTMSDIVDKGITLLEDNNKHRETIPSLQAIYLLSPVEKSVQNQISCFKASVGLDEITRRWMYNWSQDCNQRVVITVQGKTWRSYLVGSFRDQPWVWD
;
A
#
# COMPACT_ATOMS: atom_id res chain seq x y z
N LEU A 1 11.29 13.28 -38.86
CA LEU A 1 10.56 13.83 -37.70
C LEU A 1 9.11 13.35 -37.79
N HIS A 2 8.77 12.26 -37.11
CA HIS A 2 7.39 11.76 -37.02
C HIS A 2 7.09 11.54 -35.53
N THR A 3 6.35 12.47 -34.95
CA THR A 3 5.81 12.40 -33.60
C THR A 3 4.61 11.46 -33.61
N LYS A 4 4.76 10.25 -33.07
CA LYS A 4 3.62 9.36 -32.79
C LYS A 4 2.76 9.99 -31.69
N HIS A 5 1.59 10.51 -32.04
CA HIS A 5 0.54 10.82 -31.07
C HIS A 5 -0.15 9.52 -30.66
N GLN A 6 0.12 9.05 -29.44
CA GLN A 6 -0.67 8.00 -28.79
C GLN A 6 -2.05 8.57 -28.45
N LYS A 7 -3.07 8.23 -29.25
CA LYS A 7 -4.47 8.39 -28.85
C LYS A 7 -4.80 7.30 -27.82
N THR A 8 -4.78 7.64 -26.54
CA THR A 8 -5.33 6.77 -25.49
C THR A 8 -6.84 6.64 -25.72
N GLN A 9 -7.31 5.40 -25.90
CA GLN A 9 -8.73 5.11 -26.15
C GLN A 9 -9.59 5.56 -24.94
N PRO A 10 -10.75 6.21 -25.15
CA PRO A 10 -11.61 6.75 -24.09
C PRO A 10 -12.05 5.72 -23.02
N ALA A 11 -12.11 4.44 -23.38
CA ALA A 11 -12.46 3.34 -22.47
C ALA A 11 -11.35 3.08 -21.44
N VAL A 12 -10.08 3.12 -21.85
CA VAL A 12 -8.91 2.94 -20.99
C VAL A 12 -8.79 4.09 -19.99
N GLU A 13 -9.04 5.32 -20.44
CA GLU A 13 -9.00 6.50 -19.58
C GLU A 13 -10.17 6.53 -18.58
N LYS A 14 -11.39 6.21 -19.01
CA LYS A 14 -12.55 6.05 -18.11
C LYS A 14 -12.32 4.94 -17.07
N TYR A 15 -11.71 3.82 -17.48
CA TYR A 15 -11.37 2.73 -16.56
C TYR A 15 -10.31 3.18 -15.54
N ARG A 16 -9.23 3.82 -16.00
CA ARG A 16 -8.18 4.39 -15.15
C ARG A 16 -8.74 5.40 -14.15
N GLN A 17 -9.69 6.23 -14.56
CA GLN A 17 -10.37 7.19 -13.68
C GLN A 17 -11.25 6.50 -12.63
N ARG A 18 -12.02 5.47 -13.02
CA ARG A 18 -12.82 4.66 -12.07
C ARG A 18 -11.93 3.94 -11.05
N GLN A 19 -10.84 3.34 -11.50
CA GLN A 19 -9.84 2.68 -10.65
C GLN A 19 -9.17 3.67 -9.71
N THR A 20 -8.78 4.84 -10.21
CA THR A 20 -8.20 5.91 -9.38
C THR A 20 -9.19 6.39 -8.33
N LYS A 21 -10.46 6.61 -8.69
CA LYS A 21 -11.52 7.03 -7.76
C LYS A 21 -11.84 5.98 -6.69
N GLY A 22 -11.85 4.69 -7.04
CA GLY A 22 -11.98 3.60 -6.07
C GLY A 22 -10.81 3.57 -5.08
N ASN A 23 -9.59 3.69 -5.61
CA ASN A 23 -8.36 3.66 -4.83
C ASN A 23 -8.21 4.84 -3.87
N THR A 24 -8.60 6.03 -4.30
CA THR A 24 -8.54 7.24 -3.47
C THR A 24 -9.54 7.20 -2.33
N MET A 25 -10.76 6.69 -2.55
CA MET A 25 -11.74 6.49 -1.48
C MET A 25 -11.24 5.50 -0.43
N ILE A 26 -10.72 4.35 -0.88
CA ILE A 26 -10.19 3.31 -0.02
C ILE A 26 -9.02 3.83 0.83
N LEU A 27 -8.06 4.51 0.21
CA LEU A 27 -6.90 5.06 0.91
C LEU A 27 -7.29 6.13 1.93
N SER A 28 -8.21 7.03 1.58
CA SER A 28 -8.71 8.03 2.51
C SER A 28 -9.44 7.39 3.70
N SER A 29 -10.20 6.31 3.48
CA SER A 29 -10.88 5.57 4.54
C SER A 29 -9.88 4.88 5.48
N VAL A 30 -8.85 4.26 4.90
CA VAL A 30 -7.76 3.61 5.61
C VAL A 30 -7.00 4.63 6.46
N ILE A 31 -6.58 5.78 5.91
CA ILE A 31 -5.90 6.83 6.68
C ILE A 31 -6.80 7.39 7.79
N ARG A 32 -8.10 7.58 7.52
CA ARG A 32 -9.07 8.06 8.53
C ARG A 32 -9.25 7.10 9.69
N SER A 33 -9.24 5.79 9.45
CA SER A 33 -9.42 4.79 10.51
C SER A 33 -8.18 4.61 11.39
N MET A 34 -7.04 5.20 11.02
CA MET A 34 -5.79 5.10 11.79
C MET A 34 -5.70 6.09 12.95
N LYS A 35 -6.51 7.16 12.96
CA LYS A 35 -6.39 8.24 13.96
C LYS A 35 -6.70 7.72 15.36
N LYS A 36 -5.70 7.77 16.23
CA LYS A 36 -5.83 7.63 17.69
C LYS A 36 -5.05 8.76 18.34
N GLU A 37 -5.68 9.45 19.29
CA GLU A 37 -5.02 10.55 20.00
C GLU A 37 -3.86 10.03 20.86
N GLY A 38 -2.72 10.73 20.83
CA GLY A 38 -1.54 10.39 21.62
C GLY A 38 -0.62 9.32 21.05
N GLU A 39 -0.93 8.71 19.90
CA GLU A 39 -0.08 7.68 19.26
C GLU A 39 0.66 8.22 18.04
N TRP A 40 1.98 8.00 17.99
CA TRP A 40 2.82 8.28 16.81
C TRP A 40 2.82 7.07 15.87
N LYS A 41 2.54 7.30 14.59
CA LYS A 41 2.44 6.23 13.58
C LYS A 41 3.28 6.53 12.36
N VAL A 42 3.94 5.49 11.86
CA VAL A 42 4.69 5.53 10.60
C VAL A 42 3.85 4.85 9.54
N LEU A 43 3.57 5.53 8.43
CA LEU A 43 2.92 4.96 7.25
C LEU A 43 4.00 4.59 6.22
N ILE A 44 4.17 3.31 5.95
CA ILE A 44 5.08 2.78 4.95
C ILE A 44 4.28 2.42 3.71
N MET A 45 4.69 2.93 2.55
CA MET A 45 3.99 2.69 1.30
C MET A 45 4.94 2.30 0.18
N ASP A 46 4.47 1.52 -0.78
CA ASP A 46 5.21 1.27 -2.01
C ASP A 46 4.94 2.34 -3.07
N HIS A 47 5.78 2.36 -4.12
CA HIS A 47 5.69 3.37 -5.17
C HIS A 47 4.31 3.48 -5.83
N PRO A 48 3.59 2.37 -6.17
CA PRO A 48 2.22 2.49 -6.66
C PRO A 48 1.24 3.09 -5.64
N SER A 49 1.34 2.73 -4.35
CA SER A 49 0.50 3.33 -3.29
C SER A 49 0.79 4.82 -3.09
N MET A 50 2.06 5.23 -3.19
CA MET A 50 2.48 6.64 -3.11
C MET A 50 1.87 7.50 -4.22
N ARG A 51 1.75 6.96 -5.45
CA ARG A 51 1.10 7.66 -6.58
C ARG A 51 -0.40 7.88 -6.38
N ILE A 52 -1.08 6.93 -5.72
CA ILE A 52 -2.50 7.07 -5.39
C ILE A 52 -2.68 8.13 -4.30
N ARG A 53 -1.86 8.07 -3.24
CA ARG A 53 -1.86 9.06 -2.16
C ARG A 53 -1.76 10.49 -2.68
N SER A 54 -0.82 10.76 -3.61
CA SER A 54 -0.65 12.11 -4.18
C SER A 54 -1.91 12.68 -4.84
N SER A 55 -2.89 11.85 -5.18
CA SER A 55 -4.15 12.27 -5.81
C SER A 55 -5.34 12.41 -4.86
N CYS A 56 -5.23 11.98 -3.59
CA CYS A 56 -6.36 11.98 -2.64
C CYS A 56 -6.13 12.69 -1.31
N CYS A 57 -4.88 12.90 -0.91
CA CYS A 57 -4.58 13.55 0.35
C CYS A 57 -3.26 14.32 0.29
N THR A 58 -3.26 15.49 0.93
CA THR A 58 -2.07 16.31 1.14
C THR A 58 -1.23 15.74 2.30
N MET A 59 0.00 16.22 2.46
CA MET A 59 0.81 15.85 3.64
C MET A 59 0.18 16.37 4.94
N SER A 60 -0.44 17.55 4.92
CA SER A 60 -1.18 18.09 6.07
C SER A 60 -2.33 17.17 6.48
N ASP A 61 -3.10 16.67 5.52
CA ASP A 61 -4.18 15.70 5.79
C ASP A 61 -3.68 14.41 6.45
N ILE A 62 -2.43 13.99 6.18
CA ILE A 62 -1.82 12.79 6.75
C ILE A 62 -1.40 13.07 8.21
N VAL A 63 -0.75 14.20 8.44
CA VAL A 63 -0.30 14.63 9.77
C VAL A 63 -1.49 14.85 10.71
N ASP A 64 -2.57 15.49 10.24
CA ASP A 64 -3.80 15.74 11.01
C ASP A 64 -4.52 14.45 11.45
N LYS A 65 -4.16 13.31 10.84
CA LYS A 65 -4.68 11.98 11.15
C LYS A 65 -3.77 11.17 12.08
N GLY A 66 -2.71 11.78 12.61
CA GLY A 66 -1.79 11.14 13.56
C GLY A 66 -0.73 10.27 12.89
N ILE A 67 -0.51 10.43 11.58
CA ILE A 67 0.60 9.80 10.87
C ILE A 67 1.73 10.80 10.79
N THR A 68 2.85 10.46 11.38
CA THR A 68 3.91 11.41 11.71
C THR A 68 5.12 11.23 10.82
N LEU A 69 5.20 10.08 10.15
CA LEU A 69 6.23 9.78 9.17
C LEU A 69 5.63 8.97 8.01
N LEU A 70 6.04 9.33 6.79
CA LEU A 70 5.73 8.60 5.58
C LEU A 70 7.02 8.04 4.99
N GLU A 71 7.13 6.72 4.87
CA GLU A 71 8.33 6.04 4.36
C GLU A 71 8.06 5.23 3.09
N ASP A 72 9.10 5.09 2.26
CA ASP A 72 9.07 4.23 1.07
C ASP A 72 9.49 2.81 1.43
N ASN A 73 8.67 1.83 1.08
CA ASN A 73 8.95 0.41 1.28
C ASN A 73 10.21 -0.09 0.55
N ASN A 74 10.70 0.65 -0.46
CA ASN A 74 11.92 0.31 -1.20
C ASN A 74 13.21 0.70 -0.49
N LYS A 75 13.13 1.52 0.56
CA LYS A 75 14.31 1.94 1.33
C LYS A 75 14.56 0.95 2.47
N HIS A 76 15.83 0.70 2.76
CA HIS A 76 16.22 0.00 3.98
C HIS A 76 15.73 0.81 5.19
N ARG A 77 15.09 0.11 6.13
CA ARG A 77 14.50 0.69 7.33
C ARG A 77 14.76 -0.21 8.53
N GLU A 78 15.00 0.40 9.67
CA GLU A 78 15.00 -0.27 10.96
C GLU A 78 13.62 -0.11 11.60
N THR A 79 13.10 -1.18 12.18
CA THR A 79 11.84 -1.08 12.93
C THR A 79 12.07 -0.41 14.27
N ILE A 80 11.32 0.66 14.52
CA ILE A 80 11.28 1.32 15.82
C ILE A 80 10.19 0.62 16.66
N PRO A 81 10.54 -0.23 17.65
CA PRO A 81 9.57 -1.11 18.30
C PRO A 81 8.49 -0.38 19.09
N SER A 82 8.77 0.85 19.53
CA SER A 82 7.85 1.73 20.26
C SER A 82 6.81 2.42 19.39
N LEU A 83 6.97 2.40 18.05
CA LEU A 83 6.06 3.04 17.11
C LEU A 83 5.16 2.03 16.41
N GLN A 84 3.91 2.42 16.15
CA GLN A 84 3.03 1.63 15.30
C GLN A 84 3.39 1.90 13.83
N ALA A 85 3.81 0.85 13.12
CA ALA A 85 4.07 0.90 11.69
C ALA A 85 2.86 0.39 10.92
N ILE A 86 2.45 1.12 9.88
CA ILE A 86 1.31 0.80 9.03
C ILE A 86 1.81 0.69 7.60
N TYR A 87 1.73 -0.52 7.04
CA TYR A 87 2.13 -0.83 5.68
C TYR A 87 0.92 -0.80 4.78
N LEU A 88 0.93 0.06 3.76
CA LEU A 88 -0.01 0.03 2.66
C LEU A 88 0.73 -0.39 1.39
N LEU A 89 0.52 -1.63 0.98
CA LEU A 89 1.28 -2.24 -0.10
C LEU A 89 0.39 -2.73 -1.22
N SER A 90 0.94 -2.67 -2.43
CA SER A 90 0.40 -3.34 -3.61
C SER A 90 0.94 -4.77 -3.66
N PRO A 91 0.21 -5.71 -4.29
CA PRO A 91 0.66 -7.08 -4.53
C PRO A 91 1.72 -7.10 -5.64
N VAL A 92 2.87 -6.48 -5.37
CA VAL A 92 4.03 -6.40 -6.26
C VAL A 92 5.14 -7.20 -5.59
N GLU A 93 5.76 -8.10 -6.34
CA GLU A 93 6.78 -9.01 -5.82
C GLU A 93 7.85 -8.30 -4.99
N LYS A 94 8.43 -7.22 -5.51
CA LYS A 94 9.42 -6.40 -4.80
C LYS A 94 8.87 -5.83 -3.49
N SER A 95 7.63 -5.35 -3.47
CA SER A 95 7.00 -4.81 -2.27
C SER A 95 6.86 -5.89 -1.19
N VAL A 96 6.43 -7.08 -1.59
CA VAL A 96 6.23 -8.23 -0.69
C VAL A 96 7.56 -8.75 -0.17
N GLN A 97 8.58 -8.90 -1.03
CA GLN A 97 9.91 -9.34 -0.63
C GLN A 97 10.54 -8.41 0.41
N ASN A 98 10.47 -7.10 0.20
CA ASN A 98 10.96 -6.11 1.16
C ASN A 98 10.23 -6.21 2.50
N GLN A 99 8.93 -6.46 2.47
CA GLN A 99 8.15 -6.63 3.68
C GLN A 99 8.50 -7.92 4.43
N ILE A 100 8.64 -9.06 3.73
CA ILE A 100 9.06 -10.34 4.30
C ILE A 100 10.43 -10.18 4.97
N SER A 101 11.36 -9.51 4.30
CA SER A 101 12.71 -9.26 4.83
C SER A 101 12.65 -8.42 6.12
N CYS A 102 11.86 -7.35 6.11
CA CYS A 102 11.64 -6.51 7.28
C CYS A 102 11.03 -7.30 8.45
N PHE A 103 9.99 -8.11 8.21
CA PHE A 103 9.31 -8.84 9.29
C PHE A 103 10.20 -9.93 9.91
N LYS A 104 11.01 -10.61 9.08
CA LYS A 104 11.98 -11.59 9.57
C LYS A 104 12.95 -10.96 10.56
N ALA A 105 13.45 -9.76 10.28
CA ALA A 105 14.38 -9.05 11.15
C ALA A 105 13.71 -8.53 12.44
N SER A 106 12.45 -8.13 12.35
CA SER A 106 11.81 -7.32 13.40
C SER A 106 10.87 -8.07 14.34
N VAL A 107 10.04 -8.98 13.81
CA VAL A 107 8.95 -9.61 14.59
C VAL A 107 9.05 -11.12 14.68
N GLY A 108 9.90 -11.75 13.86
CA GLY A 108 9.94 -13.20 13.69
C GLY A 108 8.76 -13.64 12.82
N LEU A 109 9.05 -14.04 11.58
CA LEU A 109 8.03 -14.40 10.60
C LEU A 109 7.87 -15.93 10.56
N ASP A 110 6.75 -16.45 11.06
CA ASP A 110 6.42 -17.87 10.96
C ASP A 110 6.07 -18.28 9.51
N GLU A 111 6.03 -19.59 9.25
CA GLU A 111 5.80 -20.13 7.91
C GLU A 111 4.40 -19.82 7.37
N ILE A 112 3.37 -19.78 8.22
CA ILE A 112 1.99 -19.49 7.81
C ILE A 112 1.92 -18.05 7.32
N THR A 113 2.49 -17.11 8.08
CA THR A 113 2.54 -15.70 7.69
C THR A 113 3.31 -15.50 6.40
N ARG A 114 4.50 -16.12 6.28
CA ARG A 114 5.29 -16.09 5.04
C ARG A 114 4.46 -16.60 3.87
N ARG A 115 3.83 -17.78 3.99
CA ARG A 115 3.04 -18.39 2.92
C ARG A 115 1.86 -17.51 2.51
N TRP A 116 1.18 -16.90 3.47
CA TRP A 116 0.10 -15.96 3.20
C TRP A 116 0.59 -14.75 2.38
N MET A 117 1.73 -14.14 2.75
CA MET A 117 2.31 -13.03 2.00
C MET A 117 2.68 -13.42 0.56
N TYR A 118 3.24 -14.62 0.37
CA TYR A 118 3.52 -15.16 -0.96
C TYR A 118 2.23 -15.34 -1.76
N ASN A 119 1.21 -16.00 -1.20
CA ASN A 119 -0.06 -16.21 -1.90
C ASN A 119 -0.74 -14.88 -2.25
N TRP A 120 -0.72 -13.91 -1.34
CA TRP A 120 -1.22 -12.55 -1.60
C TRP A 120 -0.45 -11.86 -2.73
N SER A 121 0.88 -12.02 -2.82
CA SER A 121 1.66 -11.49 -3.95
C SER A 121 1.25 -12.05 -5.31
N GLN A 122 0.68 -13.26 -5.33
CA GLN A 122 0.16 -13.87 -6.56
C GLN A 122 -1.26 -13.37 -6.89
N ASP A 123 -2.01 -12.90 -5.88
CA ASP A 123 -3.30 -12.24 -6.07
C ASP A 123 -3.11 -10.74 -6.29
N CYS A 124 -2.82 -10.37 -7.54
CA CYS A 124 -2.59 -8.99 -7.97
C CYS A 124 -3.82 -8.07 -7.79
N ASN A 125 -4.97 -8.62 -7.38
CA ASN A 125 -6.24 -7.90 -7.32
C ASN A 125 -6.56 -7.33 -5.93
N GLN A 126 -5.65 -7.38 -4.95
CA GLN A 126 -5.97 -6.93 -3.60
C GLN A 126 -4.82 -6.11 -3.00
N ARG A 127 -5.14 -4.94 -2.43
CA ARG A 127 -4.19 -4.22 -1.56
C ARG A 127 -4.35 -4.73 -0.15
N VAL A 128 -3.29 -4.59 0.64
CA VAL A 128 -3.33 -4.99 2.05
C VAL A 128 -2.81 -3.85 2.91
N VAL A 129 -3.48 -3.69 4.05
CA VAL A 129 -2.98 -2.88 5.15
C VAL A 129 -2.46 -3.83 6.21
N ILE A 130 -1.19 -3.67 6.57
CA ILE A 130 -0.57 -4.47 7.62
C ILE A 130 -0.10 -3.52 8.72
N THR A 131 -0.56 -3.73 9.95
CA THR A 131 -0.15 -2.94 11.11
C THR A 131 0.78 -3.76 11.97
N VAL A 132 1.89 -3.18 12.41
CA VAL A 132 2.89 -3.81 13.28
C VAL A 132 3.14 -2.92 14.50
N GLN A 133 3.21 -3.53 15.68
CA GLN A 133 3.59 -2.87 16.92
C GLN A 133 4.32 -3.88 17.82
N GLY A 134 5.58 -3.61 18.16
CA GLY A 134 6.43 -4.60 18.83
C GLY A 134 6.50 -5.90 18.03
N LYS A 135 6.15 -7.03 18.65
CA LYS A 135 6.08 -8.37 18.02
C LYS A 135 4.69 -8.73 17.47
N THR A 136 3.71 -7.83 17.62
CA THR A 136 2.34 -8.08 17.19
C THR A 136 2.11 -7.47 15.82
N TRP A 137 1.47 -8.23 14.93
CA TRP A 137 1.05 -7.74 13.63
C TRP A 137 -0.41 -8.12 13.34
N ARG A 138 -1.07 -7.34 12.47
CA ARG A 138 -2.40 -7.62 11.93
C ARG A 138 -2.45 -7.24 10.46
N SER A 139 -3.24 -7.95 9.67
CA SER A 139 -3.47 -7.65 8.25
C SER A 139 -4.95 -7.49 7.96
N TYR A 140 -5.26 -6.60 7.03
CA TYR A 140 -6.61 -6.33 6.54
C TYR A 140 -6.55 -6.19 5.02
N LEU A 141 -7.37 -6.96 4.30
CA LEU A 141 -7.51 -6.81 2.85
C LEU A 141 -8.32 -5.55 2.55
N VAL A 142 -7.82 -4.76 1.63
CA VAL A 142 -8.29 -3.41 1.35
C VAL A 142 -8.66 -3.34 -0.13
N GLY A 143 -9.95 -3.62 -0.37
CA GLY A 143 -10.54 -3.66 -1.71
C GLY A 143 -10.20 -4.94 -2.51
N SER A 144 -11.15 -5.36 -3.34
CA SER A 144 -10.93 -6.35 -4.39
C SER A 144 -11.06 -5.66 -5.74
N PHE A 145 -10.00 -5.68 -6.53
CA PHE A 145 -10.01 -5.31 -7.95
C PHE A 145 -10.58 -6.48 -8.75
N ARG A 146 -11.86 -6.82 -8.56
CA ARG A 146 -12.53 -7.66 -9.55
C ARG A 146 -12.90 -6.81 -10.77
N ASP A 147 -12.63 -7.42 -11.92
CA ASP A 147 -12.95 -7.04 -13.30
C ASP A 147 -11.94 -6.12 -14.00
N GLN A 148 -10.89 -6.70 -14.59
CA GLN A 148 -10.76 -6.91 -16.05
C GLN A 148 -9.55 -7.82 -16.37
N PRO A 149 -9.61 -8.65 -17.44
CA PRO A 149 -8.48 -9.47 -17.89
C PRO A 149 -7.35 -8.59 -18.43
N TRP A 150 -6.11 -8.99 -18.13
CA TRP A 150 -4.91 -8.47 -18.76
C TRP A 150 -4.92 -8.88 -20.24
N VAL A 151 -5.28 -7.96 -21.14
CA VAL A 151 -4.99 -8.13 -22.57
C VAL A 151 -3.73 -7.30 -22.86
N TRP A 152 -2.64 -8.00 -23.14
CA TRP A 152 -1.48 -7.44 -23.82
C TRP A 152 -1.77 -7.50 -25.32
N ASP A 153 -1.59 -6.37 -26.02
CA ASP A 153 -1.11 -6.38 -27.42
C ASP A 153 0.36 -5.97 -27.38
#